data_AF-A0AA52FBH0-F1
#
_entry.id   AF-A0AA52FBH0-F1
#
_cell.length_a   1.000
_cell.length_b   1.000
_cell.length_c   1.000
_cell.angle_alpha   90.00
_cell.angle_beta   90.00
_cell.angle_gamma   90.00
#
_symmetry.space_group_name_H-M   'P 1'
#
loop_
_entity.id
_entity.type
_entity.pdbx_description
1 polymer ?
#
loop_
_entity_poly.entity_id
_entity_poly.type
_entity_poly.pdbx_seq_one_letter_code
_entity_poly.pdbx_strand_id
1 'polypeptide(L)'
;MNDDELLARLKSADPALTPHAPLPDIDRLVEDILTTDTALQTGSTAPAKTAARRSRRQLFGLAAAAGLLLLGGGIAAGVMANNDNGHSAASAGPLTLTIHSGFGSQKCMAPSPDTLRGYPTLFVGTVTSIKGSTVTFRVDHWLKGGDTETVVLNGDASRPEALTFSKGERYIVAAEKGVVPVCGANGAPDETVDEFRKAFGK
;
A
#
# COMPACT_ATOMS: atom_id res chain seq x y z
N MET A 1 -27.53 21.62 -38.55
CA MET A 1 -27.37 22.15 -37.19
C MET A 1 -26.09 22.97 -37.19
N ASN A 2 -26.19 24.28 -36.91
CA ASN A 2 -25.04 25.18 -36.83
C ASN A 2 -24.63 25.37 -35.36
N ASP A 3 -23.47 26.00 -35.13
CA ASP A 3 -22.92 26.16 -33.79
C ASP A 3 -23.81 27.02 -32.88
N ASP A 4 -24.52 28.00 -33.45
CA ASP A 4 -25.45 28.84 -32.71
C ASP A 4 -26.68 28.07 -32.23
N GLU A 5 -27.20 27.16 -33.08
CA GLU A 5 -28.31 26.28 -32.73
C GLU A 5 -27.89 25.26 -31.65
N LEU A 6 -26.66 24.76 -31.72
CA LEU A 6 -26.09 23.89 -30.69
C LEU A 6 -25.91 24.64 -29.36
N LEU A 7 -25.36 25.85 -29.40
CA LEU A 7 -25.13 26.68 -28.23
C LEU A 7 -26.46 27.10 -27.58
N ALA A 8 -27.47 27.42 -28.37
CA ALA A 8 -28.81 27.72 -27.88
C ALA A 8 -29.43 26.52 -27.17
N ARG A 9 -29.29 25.31 -27.72
CA ARG A 9 -29.76 24.08 -27.08
C ARG A 9 -29.02 23.79 -25.78
N LEU A 10 -27.70 23.92 -25.76
CA LEU A 10 -26.87 23.75 -24.55
C LEU A 10 -27.28 24.73 -23.44
N LYS A 11 -27.45 26.01 -23.77
CA LYS A 11 -27.91 27.02 -22.79
C LYS A 11 -29.33 26.76 -22.30
N SER A 12 -30.23 26.28 -23.17
CA SER A 12 -31.61 25.95 -22.77
C SER A 12 -31.71 24.75 -21.84
N ALA A 13 -30.72 23.87 -21.87
CA ALA A 13 -30.64 22.69 -21.03
C ALA A 13 -29.74 22.89 -19.79
N ASP A 14 -29.18 24.09 -19.58
CA ASP A 14 -28.32 24.39 -18.44
C ASP A 14 -29.17 24.66 -17.18
N PRO A 15 -29.16 23.75 -16.19
CA PRO A 15 -29.93 23.95 -14.96
C PRO A 15 -29.42 25.15 -14.14
N ALA A 16 -28.18 25.60 -14.32
CA ALA A 16 -27.64 26.76 -13.61
C ALA A 16 -28.26 28.08 -14.07
N LEU A 17 -28.88 28.11 -15.26
CA LEU A 17 -29.61 29.26 -15.80
C LEU A 17 -31.09 29.28 -15.42
N THR A 18 -31.56 28.32 -14.59
CA THR A 18 -32.94 28.28 -14.10
C THR A 18 -33.03 28.94 -12.70
N PRO A 19 -33.45 30.21 -12.58
CA PRO A 19 -33.45 30.92 -11.30
C PRO A 19 -34.46 30.38 -10.28
N HIS A 20 -35.34 29.47 -10.69
CA HIS A 20 -36.45 28.93 -9.90
C HIS A 20 -36.56 27.40 -9.99
N ALA A 21 -35.44 26.70 -10.15
CA ALA A 21 -35.46 25.24 -9.98
C ALA A 21 -35.99 24.92 -8.56
N PRO A 22 -37.03 24.08 -8.43
CA PRO A 22 -37.45 23.58 -7.14
C PRO A 22 -36.26 22.89 -6.45
N LEU A 23 -36.14 23.08 -5.15
CA LEU A 23 -35.16 22.34 -4.36
C LEU A 23 -35.37 20.84 -4.59
N PRO A 24 -34.32 20.07 -4.89
CA PRO A 24 -34.46 18.64 -5.06
C PRO A 24 -34.95 18.01 -3.76
N ASP A 25 -35.85 17.04 -3.89
CA ASP A 25 -36.28 16.21 -2.77
C ASP A 25 -35.13 15.26 -2.39
N ILE A 26 -34.36 15.68 -1.39
CA ILE A 26 -33.16 14.96 -0.95
C ILE A 26 -33.52 13.56 -0.46
N ASP A 27 -34.64 13.40 0.22
CA ASP A 27 -35.08 12.10 0.73
C ASP A 27 -35.37 11.16 -0.44
N ARG A 28 -36.02 11.66 -1.49
CA ARG A 28 -36.27 10.86 -2.69
C ARG A 28 -34.99 10.52 -3.47
N LEU A 29 -34.02 11.43 -3.53
CA LEU A 29 -32.72 11.17 -4.16
C LEU A 29 -31.90 10.12 -3.39
N VAL A 30 -31.91 10.18 -2.06
CA VAL A 30 -31.22 9.21 -1.21
C VAL A 30 -31.86 7.83 -1.35
N GLU A 31 -33.20 7.76 -1.34
CA GLU A 31 -33.91 6.51 -1.62
C GLU A 31 -33.61 5.98 -3.03
N ASP A 32 -33.55 6.83 -4.07
CA ASP A 32 -33.21 6.39 -5.43
C ASP A 32 -31.79 5.79 -5.50
N ILE A 33 -30.81 6.38 -4.81
CA ILE A 33 -29.44 5.82 -4.72
C ILE A 33 -29.45 4.49 -3.98
N LEU A 34 -30.23 4.37 -2.90
CA LEU A 34 -30.31 3.15 -2.10
C LEU A 34 -31.09 2.03 -2.80
N THR A 35 -32.03 2.39 -3.68
CA THR A 35 -32.87 1.44 -4.44
C THR A 35 -32.28 1.12 -5.82
N THR A 36 -31.27 1.88 -6.27
CA THR A 36 -30.53 1.61 -7.51
C THR A 36 -29.54 0.47 -7.27
N ASP A 37 -30.05 -0.75 -7.31
CA ASP A 37 -29.25 -1.97 -7.31
C ASP A 37 -28.88 -2.35 -8.75
N THR A 38 -27.58 -2.26 -9.05
CA THR A 38 -26.84 -3.14 -9.98
C THR A 38 -27.50 -3.43 -11.35
N ALA A 39 -27.54 -2.45 -12.26
CA ALA A 39 -27.64 -2.74 -13.68
C ALA A 39 -26.79 -1.74 -14.49
N LEU A 40 -25.98 -2.26 -15.43
CA LEU A 40 -25.10 -1.53 -16.36
C LEU A 40 -23.64 -1.30 -15.91
N GLN A 41 -22.95 -2.37 -15.54
CA GLN A 41 -21.52 -2.51 -15.87
C GLN A 41 -21.33 -3.69 -16.83
N THR A 42 -22.04 -3.61 -17.95
CA THR A 42 -21.72 -4.36 -19.16
C THR A 42 -21.64 -3.37 -20.30
N GLY A 43 -20.44 -3.25 -20.85
CA GLY A 43 -20.28 -2.91 -22.25
C GLY A 43 -19.62 -1.57 -22.54
N SER A 44 -18.70 -1.69 -23.49
CA SER A 44 -18.40 -0.69 -24.53
C SER A 44 -17.43 0.43 -24.18
N THR A 45 -16.49 0.81 -25.03
CA THR A 45 -15.79 0.19 -26.18
C THR A 45 -14.77 1.26 -26.60
N ALA A 46 -13.55 0.81 -26.95
CA ALA A 46 -12.61 1.42 -27.90
C ALA A 46 -11.95 2.80 -27.62
N PRO A 47 -10.62 2.93 -27.90
CA PRO A 47 -9.89 4.19 -27.91
C PRO A 47 -9.95 4.86 -29.30
N ALA A 48 -10.17 6.18 -29.32
CA ALA A 48 -10.06 6.99 -30.53
C ALA A 48 -8.60 7.46 -30.76
N LYS A 49 -8.12 7.14 -31.96
CA LYS A 49 -6.83 7.50 -32.54
C LYS A 49 -6.68 9.01 -32.69
N THR A 50 -5.49 9.55 -32.43
CA THR A 50 -5.01 10.76 -33.13
C THR A 50 -3.55 10.62 -33.51
N ALA A 51 -3.29 10.86 -34.79
CA ALA A 51 -2.02 10.82 -35.45
C ALA A 51 -1.20 12.08 -35.12
N ALA A 52 0.12 11.92 -34.95
CA ALA A 52 1.07 13.03 -34.97
C ALA A 52 2.09 12.85 -36.09
N ARG A 53 2.15 13.91 -36.87
CA ARG A 53 2.82 14.20 -38.13
C ARG A 53 4.35 14.13 -38.06
N ARG A 54 4.93 13.63 -39.15
CA ARG A 54 6.37 13.49 -39.44
C ARG A 54 7.05 14.84 -39.73
N SER A 55 8.35 14.90 -39.43
CA SER A 55 9.44 15.66 -40.10
C SER A 55 9.98 16.88 -39.35
N ARG A 56 11.21 16.76 -38.80
CA ARG A 56 12.40 17.35 -39.45
C ARG A 56 13.70 16.73 -38.94
N ARG A 57 14.59 16.47 -39.89
CA ARG A 57 15.90 15.81 -39.85
C ARG A 57 16.92 16.57 -38.99
N GLN A 58 17.87 15.86 -38.35
CA GLN A 58 19.36 16.01 -38.37
C GLN A 58 19.95 14.78 -37.63
N LEU A 59 20.40 13.68 -38.25
CA LEU A 59 21.66 13.38 -38.96
C LEU A 59 22.97 13.52 -38.15
N PHE A 60 23.54 12.33 -37.88
CA PHE A 60 24.95 11.91 -37.74
C PHE A 60 25.77 12.19 -36.47
N GLY A 61 26.43 11.13 -35.97
CA GLY A 61 27.56 11.21 -35.04
C GLY A 61 27.95 9.86 -34.41
N LEU A 62 28.66 9.02 -35.17
CA LEU A 62 29.42 7.84 -34.69
C LEU A 62 30.69 8.29 -33.95
N ALA A 63 31.03 7.69 -32.80
CA ALA A 63 32.42 7.44 -32.39
C ALA A 63 32.50 6.50 -31.16
N ALA A 64 33.24 5.41 -31.33
CA ALA A 64 33.70 4.51 -30.28
C ALA A 64 35.08 4.95 -29.76
N ALA A 65 35.41 4.72 -28.49
CA ALA A 65 36.73 4.29 -28.02
C ALA A 65 36.75 4.09 -26.49
N ALA A 66 37.64 3.17 -26.08
CA ALA A 66 37.84 2.57 -24.78
C ALA A 66 38.31 3.51 -23.65
N GLY A 67 38.04 3.09 -22.42
CA GLY A 67 38.73 3.55 -21.21
C GLY A 67 38.64 2.50 -20.11
N LEU A 68 39.72 1.73 -19.94
CA LEU A 68 39.94 0.88 -18.76
C LEU A 68 40.10 1.77 -17.51
N LEU A 69 39.40 1.44 -16.43
CA LEU A 69 39.87 1.71 -15.07
C LEU A 69 39.65 0.48 -14.18
N LEU A 70 40.76 -0.23 -13.97
CA LEU A 70 40.99 -1.15 -12.87
C LEU A 70 41.21 -0.34 -11.59
N LEU A 71 40.27 -0.43 -10.65
CA LEU A 71 40.43 -0.22 -9.21
C LEU A 71 39.49 -1.28 -8.60
N GLY A 72 39.95 -2.40 -8.05
CA GLY A 72 40.96 -2.49 -7.00
C GLY A 72 40.23 -2.51 -5.65
N GLY A 73 39.85 -3.71 -5.19
CA GLY A 73 39.17 -3.90 -3.91
C GLY A 73 38.86 -5.38 -3.67
N GLY A 74 39.86 -6.14 -3.24
CA GLY A 74 39.74 -7.58 -3.01
C GLY A 74 38.84 -7.93 -1.83
N ILE A 75 38.02 -8.97 -1.98
CA ILE A 75 37.40 -9.67 -0.86
C ILE A 75 38.20 -10.95 -0.64
N ALA A 76 39.21 -10.85 0.24
CA ALA A 76 39.91 -12.00 0.78
C ALA A 76 40.42 -11.66 2.19
N ALA A 77 39.66 -12.09 3.20
CA ALA A 77 40.06 -12.43 4.59
C ALA A 77 38.78 -12.42 5.44
N GLY A 78 38.50 -13.36 6.33
CA GLY A 78 39.25 -14.51 6.79
C GLY A 78 38.41 -15.22 7.86
N VAL A 79 38.48 -16.54 7.88
CA VAL A 79 38.12 -17.31 9.07
C VAL A 79 39.19 -17.02 10.11
N MET A 80 38.84 -16.25 11.14
CA MET A 80 39.59 -16.20 12.40
C MET A 80 38.58 -16.34 13.53
N ALA A 81 38.62 -17.49 14.19
CA ALA A 81 38.14 -17.63 15.54
C ALA A 81 39.12 -16.85 16.44
N ASN A 82 38.64 -15.82 17.14
CA ASN A 82 39.19 -15.41 18.42
C ASN A 82 38.06 -14.95 19.33
N ASN A 83 38.07 -15.49 20.54
CA ASN A 83 37.04 -15.45 21.54
C ASN A 83 37.43 -14.41 22.59
N ASP A 84 36.81 -13.23 22.62
CA ASP A 84 36.91 -12.28 23.74
C ASP A 84 35.66 -11.37 23.81
N ASN A 85 34.73 -11.74 24.69
CA ASN A 85 33.74 -10.95 25.45
C ASN A 85 33.29 -9.55 24.96
N GLY A 86 32.69 -9.48 23.77
CA GLY A 86 31.77 -8.41 23.42
C GLY A 86 30.50 -9.01 22.84
N HIS A 87 29.36 -8.83 23.49
CA HIS A 87 28.05 -9.14 22.90
C HIS A 87 27.78 -8.15 21.75
N SER A 88 28.48 -8.32 20.63
CA SER A 88 27.98 -7.83 19.34
C SER A 88 26.81 -8.72 18.99
N ALA A 89 25.60 -8.23 19.27
CA ALA A 89 24.40 -8.78 18.69
C ALA A 89 24.60 -8.75 17.17
N ALA A 90 24.98 -9.88 16.59
CA ALA A 90 24.88 -10.08 15.16
C ALA A 90 23.42 -9.74 14.83
N SER A 91 23.21 -8.64 14.10
CA SER A 91 21.87 -8.20 13.72
C SER A 91 21.19 -9.38 13.06
N ALA A 92 20.24 -10.00 13.76
CA ALA A 92 19.41 -11.03 13.18
C ALA A 92 18.81 -10.43 11.92
N GLY A 93 18.90 -11.16 10.80
CA GLY A 93 18.37 -10.69 9.53
C GLY A 93 16.87 -10.36 9.62
N PRO A 94 16.28 -9.74 8.58
CA PRO A 94 14.88 -9.37 8.60
C PRO A 94 13.96 -10.55 8.95
N LEU A 95 13.01 -10.34 9.87
CA LEU A 95 11.97 -11.33 10.14
C LEU A 95 11.01 -11.36 8.95
N THR A 96 10.80 -12.55 8.37
CA THR A 96 9.86 -12.72 7.26
C THR A 96 8.56 -13.35 7.77
N LEU A 97 7.45 -12.71 7.45
CA LEU A 97 6.08 -13.15 7.75
C LEU A 97 5.29 -13.30 6.45
N THR A 98 4.26 -14.14 6.47
CA THR A 98 3.31 -14.27 5.37
C THR A 98 1.94 -13.76 5.78
N ILE A 99 1.19 -13.23 4.83
CA ILE A 99 -0.19 -12.79 5.06
C ILE A 99 -1.11 -13.92 4.67
N HIS A 100 -2.07 -14.23 5.54
CA HIS A 100 -3.06 -15.26 5.27
C HIS A 100 -3.88 -14.88 4.03
N SER A 101 -3.83 -15.73 3.01
CA SER A 101 -4.57 -15.54 1.77
C SER A 101 -6.02 -15.99 1.95
N GLY A 102 -6.95 -15.03 2.01
CA GLY A 102 -8.38 -15.33 1.98
C GLY A 102 -9.17 -14.41 2.90
N PHE A 103 -10.06 -13.61 2.34
CA PHE A 103 -11.05 -12.88 3.12
C PHE A 103 -12.22 -13.81 3.38
N GLY A 104 -12.38 -14.28 4.61
CA GLY A 104 -13.67 -14.82 5.03
C GLY A 104 -14.72 -13.71 4.95
N SER A 105 -16.00 -14.06 4.84
CA SER A 105 -17.12 -13.09 4.81
C SER A 105 -17.28 -12.26 6.10
N GLN A 106 -16.34 -12.36 7.03
CA GLN A 106 -16.35 -11.75 8.35
C GLN A 106 -15.70 -10.36 8.29
N LYS A 107 -16.31 -9.40 8.99
CA LYS A 107 -15.72 -8.06 9.16
C LYS A 107 -14.66 -8.10 10.26
N CYS A 108 -13.58 -7.36 10.07
CA CYS A 108 -12.58 -7.20 11.13
C CYS A 108 -13.15 -6.38 12.29
N MET A 109 -12.94 -6.86 13.50
CA MET A 109 -13.15 -6.08 14.72
C MET A 109 -11.94 -5.16 14.93
N ALA A 110 -12.16 -3.99 15.53
CA ALA A 110 -11.07 -3.10 15.91
C ALA A 110 -10.09 -3.82 16.86
N PRO A 111 -8.78 -3.65 16.68
CA PRO A 111 -7.79 -4.26 17.56
C PRO A 111 -7.88 -3.64 18.96
N SER A 112 -7.70 -4.47 19.98
CA SER A 112 -7.53 -4.04 21.36
C SER A 112 -6.37 -4.80 22.02
N PRO A 113 -5.77 -4.29 23.10
CA PRO A 113 -4.67 -5.00 23.76
C PRO A 113 -5.05 -6.41 24.20
N ASP A 114 -6.27 -6.63 24.68
CA ASP A 114 -6.75 -7.94 25.13
C ASP A 114 -6.94 -8.92 23.98
N THR A 115 -7.48 -8.44 22.84
CA THR A 115 -7.70 -9.28 21.66
C THR A 115 -6.39 -9.70 21.00
N LEU A 116 -5.36 -8.84 21.04
CA LEU A 116 -4.05 -9.16 20.45
C LEU A 116 -3.06 -9.83 21.42
N ARG A 117 -3.37 -9.91 22.72
CA ARG A 117 -2.48 -10.49 23.74
C ARG A 117 -2.10 -11.95 23.47
N GLY A 118 -3.01 -12.69 22.82
CA GLY A 118 -2.82 -14.11 22.49
C GLY A 118 -1.73 -14.37 21.46
N TYR A 119 -1.44 -13.41 20.57
CA TYR A 119 -0.49 -13.62 19.47
C TYR A 119 0.95 -13.69 19.98
N PRO A 120 1.78 -14.67 19.58
CA PRO A 120 3.16 -14.79 20.03
C PRO A 120 4.05 -13.67 19.50
N THR A 121 3.75 -13.14 18.32
CA THR A 121 4.50 -12.06 17.67
C THR A 121 3.59 -10.86 17.53
N LEU A 122 4.01 -9.71 18.06
CA LEU A 122 3.25 -8.47 18.00
C LEU A 122 4.22 -7.28 17.96
N PHE A 123 4.09 -6.43 16.95
CA PHE A 123 4.90 -5.24 16.81
C PHE A 123 4.12 -4.06 16.26
N VAL A 124 4.63 -2.87 16.54
CA VAL A 124 4.26 -1.62 15.86
C VAL A 124 5.38 -1.29 14.89
N GLY A 125 5.04 -0.98 13.64
CA GLY A 125 6.03 -0.64 12.63
C GLY A 125 5.50 0.30 11.57
N THR A 126 6.44 0.99 10.93
CA THR A 126 6.18 1.93 9.84
C THR A 126 6.55 1.31 8.50
N VAL A 127 5.68 1.40 7.50
CA VAL A 127 5.93 0.85 6.16
C VAL A 127 7.01 1.69 5.45
N THR A 128 8.11 1.05 5.06
CA THR A 128 9.22 1.70 4.34
C THR A 128 9.22 1.42 2.85
N SER A 129 8.66 0.29 2.42
CA SER A 129 8.62 -0.11 1.01
C SER A 129 7.43 -1.02 0.73
N ILE A 130 6.85 -0.88 -0.47
CA ILE A 130 5.84 -1.79 -1.03
C ILE A 130 6.34 -2.16 -2.44
N LYS A 131 6.51 -3.45 -2.71
CA LYS A 131 7.00 -3.98 -4.00
C LYS A 131 6.19 -5.23 -4.36
N GLY A 132 5.30 -5.13 -5.33
CA GLY A 132 4.39 -6.23 -5.67
C GLY A 132 3.56 -6.64 -4.45
N SER A 133 3.62 -7.91 -4.06
CA SER A 133 2.98 -8.43 -2.84
C SER A 133 3.87 -8.40 -1.59
N THR A 134 5.03 -7.76 -1.65
CA THR A 134 5.95 -7.66 -0.50
C THR A 134 5.90 -6.26 0.11
N VAL A 135 5.68 -6.21 1.42
CA VAL A 135 5.69 -4.98 2.23
C VAL A 135 6.82 -5.06 3.25
N THR A 136 7.62 -4.02 3.36
CA THR A 136 8.71 -3.93 4.33
C THR A 136 8.37 -2.91 5.39
N PHE A 137 8.57 -3.29 6.65
CA PHE A 137 8.40 -2.46 7.83
C PHE A 137 9.73 -2.20 8.49
N ARG A 138 9.93 -0.95 8.93
CA ARG A 138 10.85 -0.66 10.03
C ARG A 138 10.06 -0.87 11.32
N VAL A 139 10.56 -1.72 12.21
CA VAL A 139 9.94 -1.94 13.51
C VAL A 139 10.19 -0.71 14.37
N ASP A 140 9.11 -0.13 14.91
CA ASP A 140 9.18 0.97 15.87
C ASP A 140 9.26 0.40 17.29
N HIS A 141 8.39 -0.58 17.61
CA HIS A 141 8.34 -1.22 18.92
C HIS A 141 7.95 -2.69 18.83
N TRP A 142 8.70 -3.55 19.52
CA TRP A 142 8.27 -4.92 19.81
C TRP A 142 7.39 -4.94 21.05
N LEU A 143 6.11 -5.30 20.85
CA LEU A 143 5.19 -5.56 21.95
C LEU A 143 5.34 -7.00 22.44
N LYS A 144 5.68 -7.94 21.55
CA LYS A 144 5.91 -9.35 21.89
C LYS A 144 6.73 -10.11 20.83
N GLY A 145 7.63 -10.98 21.31
CA GLY A 145 8.17 -12.10 20.53
C GLY A 145 9.19 -11.82 19.42
N GLY A 146 9.81 -10.63 19.36
CA GLY A 146 10.85 -10.32 18.38
C GLY A 146 11.84 -9.26 18.87
N ASP A 147 12.94 -9.14 18.14
CA ASP A 147 14.07 -8.23 18.42
C ASP A 147 14.72 -7.65 17.15
N THR A 148 14.15 -7.90 15.96
CA THR A 148 14.69 -7.40 14.69
C THR A 148 14.22 -5.97 14.39
N GLU A 149 15.04 -5.20 13.66
CA GLU A 149 14.67 -3.83 13.25
C GLU A 149 13.78 -3.80 12.00
N THR A 150 13.76 -4.89 11.24
CA THR A 150 13.05 -4.99 9.96
C THR A 150 12.17 -6.23 9.95
N VAL A 151 10.93 -6.05 9.45
CA VAL A 151 9.99 -7.14 9.16
C VAL A 151 9.57 -7.04 7.71
N VAL A 152 9.53 -8.18 7.01
CA VAL A 152 9.07 -8.31 5.64
C VAL A 152 7.80 -9.15 5.63
N LEU A 153 6.73 -8.59 5.08
CA LEU A 153 5.43 -9.24 4.92
C LEU A 153 5.22 -9.62 3.46
N ASN A 154 5.06 -10.90 3.20
CA ASN A 154 4.78 -11.44 1.88
C ASN A 154 3.31 -11.83 1.79
N GLY A 155 2.57 -11.15 0.92
CA GLY A 155 1.23 -11.55 0.50
C GLY A 155 1.25 -12.43 -0.75
N ASP A 156 0.06 -12.84 -1.13
CA ASP A 156 -0.17 -13.58 -2.38
C ASP A 156 0.03 -12.68 -3.59
N ALA A 157 1.01 -13.02 -4.44
CA ALA A 157 1.32 -12.27 -5.65
C ALA A 157 0.19 -12.31 -6.69
N SER A 158 -0.72 -13.29 -6.61
CA SER A 158 -1.90 -13.36 -7.48
C SER A 158 -3.02 -12.40 -7.05
N ARG A 159 -2.93 -11.83 -5.83
CA ARG A 159 -3.91 -10.90 -5.25
C ARG A 159 -3.23 -9.73 -4.53
N PRO A 160 -2.44 -8.90 -5.23
CA PRO A 160 -1.71 -7.79 -4.63
C PRO A 160 -2.61 -6.77 -3.95
N GLU A 161 -3.88 -6.64 -4.39
CA GLU A 161 -4.89 -5.76 -3.82
C GLU A 161 -5.34 -6.16 -2.41
N ALA A 162 -5.04 -7.38 -1.97
CA ALA A 162 -5.34 -7.83 -0.61
C ALA A 162 -4.52 -7.08 0.46
N LEU A 163 -3.50 -6.34 0.05
CA LEU A 163 -2.57 -5.61 0.91
C LEU A 163 -2.90 -4.12 0.93
N THR A 164 -3.72 -3.69 1.88
CA THR A 164 -4.06 -2.28 2.10
C THR A 164 -3.04 -1.60 3.01
N PHE A 165 -1.79 -1.54 2.56
CA PHE A 165 -0.72 -0.80 3.23
C PHE A 165 -0.37 0.48 2.47
N SER A 166 -0.07 1.53 3.21
CA SER A 166 0.42 2.79 2.67
C SER A 166 1.84 3.04 3.15
N LYS A 167 2.73 3.43 2.23
CA LYS A 167 4.13 3.75 2.57
C LYS A 167 4.16 4.97 3.49
N GLY A 168 4.95 4.88 4.56
CA GLY A 168 5.07 5.93 5.58
C GLY A 168 4.04 5.82 6.71
N GLU A 169 2.99 5.02 6.53
CA GLU A 169 1.98 4.81 7.57
C GLU A 169 2.43 3.76 8.59
N ARG A 170 1.88 3.88 9.80
CA ARG A 170 2.18 3.02 10.93
C ARG A 170 1.06 2.01 11.17
N TYR A 171 1.46 0.79 11.49
CA TYR A 171 0.54 -0.32 11.73
C TYR A 171 0.95 -1.10 12.97
N ILE A 172 -0.05 -1.67 13.63
CA ILE A 172 0.13 -2.76 14.58
C ILE A 172 -0.08 -4.08 13.84
N VAL A 173 0.87 -5.00 14.00
CA VAL A 173 0.90 -6.28 13.28
C VAL A 173 1.06 -7.42 14.28
N ALA A 174 0.06 -8.30 14.30
CA ALA A 174 0.01 -9.52 15.09
C ALA A 174 0.21 -10.74 14.18
N ALA A 175 1.05 -11.68 14.60
CA ALA A 175 1.30 -12.92 13.87
C ALA A 175 1.32 -14.13 14.80
N GLU A 176 0.92 -15.27 14.26
CA GLU A 176 1.07 -16.58 14.87
C GLU A 176 1.70 -17.53 13.86
N LYS A 177 2.72 -18.31 14.29
CA LYS A 177 3.40 -19.29 13.44
C LYS A 177 3.92 -18.71 12.11
N GLY A 178 4.40 -17.46 12.15
CA GLY A 178 4.91 -16.75 10.97
C GLY A 178 3.84 -16.22 10.02
N VAL A 179 2.55 -16.35 10.37
CA VAL A 179 1.41 -15.92 9.55
C VAL A 179 0.69 -14.76 10.23
N VAL A 180 0.44 -13.70 9.47
CA VAL A 180 -0.46 -12.62 9.84
C VAL A 180 -1.87 -12.97 9.37
N PRO A 181 -2.84 -13.14 10.28
CA PRO A 181 -4.23 -13.37 9.88
C PRO A 181 -4.82 -12.14 9.18
N VAL A 182 -5.96 -12.30 8.51
CA VAL A 182 -6.61 -11.25 7.71
C VAL A 182 -6.81 -9.93 8.48
N CYS A 183 -7.17 -10.01 9.75
CA CYS A 183 -7.36 -8.84 10.62
C CYS A 183 -6.16 -8.58 11.56
N GLY A 184 -5.03 -9.24 11.31
CA GLY A 184 -3.84 -9.17 12.16
C GLY A 184 -3.00 -7.92 11.94
N ALA A 185 -3.24 -7.16 10.87
CA ALA A 185 -2.56 -5.91 10.58
C ALA A 185 -3.57 -4.75 10.50
N ASN A 186 -3.38 -3.73 11.32
CA ASN A 186 -4.31 -2.61 11.45
C ASN A 186 -3.54 -1.30 11.54
N GLY A 187 -4.10 -0.21 10.98
CA GLY A 187 -3.52 1.12 11.15
C GLY A 187 -3.41 1.48 12.62
N ALA A 188 -2.31 2.11 13.01
CA ALA A 188 -1.99 2.42 14.41
C ALA A 188 -1.62 3.91 14.55
N PRO A 189 -2.61 4.80 14.72
CA PRO A 189 -2.34 6.19 15.07
C PRO A 189 -1.66 6.27 16.44
N ASP A 190 -1.08 7.43 16.75
CA ASP A 190 -0.27 7.62 17.97
C ASP A 190 -1.02 7.21 19.25
N GLU A 191 -2.29 7.57 19.38
CA GLU A 191 -3.14 7.18 20.53
C GLU A 191 -3.23 5.66 20.71
N THR A 192 -3.43 4.91 19.61
CA THR A 192 -3.47 3.44 19.65
C THR A 192 -2.10 2.87 20.01
N VAL A 193 -1.01 3.44 19.48
CA VAL A 193 0.34 2.99 19.82
C VAL A 193 0.60 3.15 21.32
N ASP A 194 0.26 4.30 21.89
CA ASP A 194 0.45 4.60 23.31
C ASP A 194 -0.38 3.66 24.20
N GLU A 195 -1.64 3.41 23.85
CA GLU A 195 -2.50 2.45 24.55
C GLU A 195 -1.86 1.05 24.59
N PHE A 196 -1.43 0.54 23.44
CA PHE A 196 -0.82 -0.78 23.34
C PHE A 196 0.52 -0.85 24.06
N ARG A 197 1.36 0.18 23.95
CA ARG A 197 2.63 0.23 24.68
C ARG A 197 2.42 0.17 26.19
N LYS A 198 1.48 0.96 26.70
CA LYS A 198 1.11 0.93 28.13
C LYS A 198 0.60 -0.44 28.56
N ALA A 199 -0.27 -1.07 27.77
CA ALA A 199 -0.86 -2.36 28.10
C ALA A 199 0.17 -3.52 28.11
N PHE A 200 1.23 -3.42 27.29
CA PHE A 200 2.29 -4.42 27.20
C PHE A 200 3.56 -4.06 28.00
N GLY A 201 3.58 -2.91 28.68
CA GLY A 201 4.71 -2.45 29.50
C GLY A 201 5.96 -2.08 28.69
N LYS A 202 5.78 -1.40 27.55
CA LYS A 202 6.83 -1.01 26.59
C LYS A 202 6.93 0.50 26.39
#